data_AF-A0A0A2A5G9-F1
#
_entry.id   AF-A0A0A2A5G9-F1
#
_cell.length_a   1.000
_cell.length_b   1.000
_cell.length_c   1.000
_cell.angle_alpha   90.00
_cell.angle_beta   90.00
_cell.angle_gamma   90.00
#
_symmetry.space_group_name_H-M   'P 1'
#
loop_
_entity.id
_entity.type
_entity.pdbx_description
1 polymer ?
#
loop_
_entity_poly.entity_id
_entity_poly.type
_entity_poly.pdbx_seq_one_letter_code
_entity_poly.pdbx_strand_id
1 'polypeptide(L)'
;MMNKKELKNEGMTLPELVLAVLLLAAFTGITVMVTTYTSRFFQPLNEEAKEEYISAEKEFSDKLNDHAQINKTIDSIIDILSEPGIDKSFITNLECSSLPSMEWNIPSIDTKAIPKSYKICIKSTSLSESNYSELSNGGKPGIYILYSKPENGVSINSTPVRRIFCRPKPFCKEVIF
;
A
#
# COMPACT_ATOMS: atom_id res chain seq x y z
N MET A 1 -32.04 -31.26 54.28
CA MET A 1 -31.75 -29.95 54.91
C MET A 1 -30.33 -29.57 54.50
N MET A 2 -30.18 -28.68 53.52
CA MET A 2 -28.87 -28.33 52.96
C MET A 2 -28.22 -27.28 53.86
N ASN A 3 -27.16 -27.69 54.56
CA ASN A 3 -26.46 -26.85 55.53
C ASN A 3 -25.65 -25.79 54.75
N LYS A 4 -26.16 -24.56 54.70
CA LYS A 4 -25.54 -23.44 54.00
C LYS A 4 -24.33 -23.00 54.83
N LYS A 5 -23.12 -23.41 54.44
CA LYS A 5 -21.88 -22.88 55.03
C LYS A 5 -21.82 -21.39 54.71
N GLU A 6 -21.97 -20.54 55.72
CA GLU A 6 -21.65 -19.12 55.58
C GLU A 6 -20.15 -18.98 55.33
N LEU A 7 -19.78 -18.60 54.12
CA LEU A 7 -18.41 -18.20 53.77
C LEU A 7 -18.13 -16.89 54.50
N LYS A 8 -17.49 -16.97 55.67
CA LYS A 8 -16.94 -15.80 56.33
C LYS A 8 -15.83 -15.23 55.44
N ASN A 9 -16.02 -13.99 55.02
CA ASN A 9 -15.07 -13.27 54.19
C ASN A 9 -13.96 -12.73 55.12
N GLU A 10 -12.80 -13.37 55.15
CA GLU A 10 -11.72 -13.04 56.10
C GLU A 10 -10.88 -11.81 55.70
N GLY A 11 -11.32 -11.06 54.68
CA GLY A 11 -10.58 -9.93 54.16
C GLY A 11 -9.29 -10.37 53.47
N MET A 12 -8.49 -9.39 53.02
CA MET A 12 -7.22 -9.64 52.35
C MET A 12 -6.08 -9.21 53.27
N THR A 13 -5.02 -10.02 53.36
CA THR A 13 -3.85 -9.64 54.14
C THR A 13 -3.09 -8.50 53.45
N LEU A 14 -2.35 -7.70 54.22
CA LEU A 14 -1.58 -6.57 53.67
C LEU A 14 -0.62 -6.99 52.54
N PRO A 15 0.12 -8.12 52.64
CA PRO A 15 0.98 -8.59 51.55
C PRO A 15 0.20 -9.01 50.29
N GLU A 16 -0.95 -9.65 50.45
CA GLU A 16 -1.82 -10.02 49.32
C GLU A 16 -2.38 -8.78 48.61
N LEU A 17 -2.74 -7.75 49.37
CA LEU A 17 -3.18 -6.47 48.80
C LEU A 17 -2.07 -5.83 47.95
N VAL A 18 -0.85 -5.78 48.47
CA VAL A 18 0.30 -5.21 47.75
C VAL A 18 0.57 -6.01 46.47
N LEU A 19 0.53 -7.34 46.55
CA LEU A 19 0.70 -8.21 45.39
C LEU A 19 -0.40 -7.99 44.33
N ALA A 20 -1.65 -7.90 44.75
CA ALA A 20 -2.79 -7.66 43.86
C ALA A 20 -2.68 -6.30 43.16
N VAL A 21 -2.26 -5.25 43.87
CA VAL A 21 -2.06 -3.91 43.29
C VAL A 21 -0.91 -3.90 42.28
N LEU A 22 0.20 -4.59 42.57
CA LEU A 22 1.32 -4.72 41.64
C LEU A 22 0.93 -5.48 40.36
N LEU A 23 0.18 -6.57 40.50
CA LEU A 23 -0.34 -7.33 39.36
C LEU A 23 -1.31 -6.48 38.52
N LEU A 24 -2.20 -5.72 39.17
CA LEU A 24 -3.13 -4.82 38.48
C LEU A 24 -2.39 -3.71 37.72
N ALA A 25 -1.36 -3.12 38.32
CA ALA A 25 -0.55 -2.09 37.68
C ALA A 25 0.24 -2.63 36.48
N ALA A 26 0.83 -3.83 36.60
CA ALA A 26 1.52 -4.48 35.49
C ALA A 26 0.56 -4.80 34.34
N PHE A 27 -0.62 -5.36 34.65
CA PHE A 27 -1.62 -5.69 33.65
C PHE A 27 -2.14 -4.45 32.92
N THR A 28 -2.51 -3.40 33.67
CA THR A 28 -2.99 -2.13 33.08
C THR A 28 -1.92 -1.46 32.23
N GLY A 29 -0.64 -1.49 32.65
CA GLY A 29 0.48 -1.00 31.84
C GLY A 29 0.61 -1.72 30.49
N ILE A 30 0.54 -3.06 30.49
CA ILE A 30 0.57 -3.85 29.26
C ILE A 30 -0.64 -3.54 28.38
N THR A 31 -1.85 -3.49 28.96
CA THR A 31 -3.07 -3.18 28.20
C THR A 31 -2.97 -1.81 27.52
N VAL A 32 -2.56 -0.76 28.24
CA VAL A 32 -2.40 0.58 27.66
C VAL A 32 -1.36 0.59 26.53
N MET A 33 -0.24 -0.11 26.69
CA MET A 33 0.77 -0.22 25.65
C MET A 33 0.23 -0.91 24.38
N VAL A 34 -0.47 -2.03 24.54
CA VAL A 34 -1.09 -2.73 23.40
C VAL A 34 -2.18 -1.89 22.77
N THR A 35 -3.07 -1.29 23.57
CA THR A 35 -4.16 -0.44 23.08
C THR A 35 -3.63 0.76 22.32
N THR A 36 -2.57 1.44 22.80
CA THR A 36 -1.95 2.57 22.09
C THR A 36 -1.26 2.14 20.81
N TYR A 37 -0.63 0.97 20.78
CA TYR A 37 -0.06 0.41 19.55
C TYR A 37 -1.18 0.10 18.55
N THR A 38 -2.22 -0.62 18.95
CA THR A 38 -3.36 -0.94 18.09
C THR A 38 -4.10 0.32 17.64
N SER A 39 -4.31 1.31 18.52
CA SER A 39 -5.01 2.54 18.17
C SER A 39 -4.25 3.37 17.16
N ARG A 40 -2.92 3.29 17.07
CA ARG A 40 -2.15 3.92 15.98
C ARG A 40 -2.42 3.31 14.61
N PHE A 41 -2.77 2.02 14.53
CA PHE A 41 -3.25 1.41 13.30
C PHE A 41 -4.67 1.88 12.94
N PHE A 42 -5.49 2.17 13.97
CA PHE A 42 -6.85 2.68 13.79
C PHE A 42 -6.96 4.22 13.88
N GLN A 43 -5.87 4.95 14.10
CA GLN A 43 -5.85 6.42 14.19
C GLN A 43 -6.33 7.12 12.91
N PRO A 44 -6.12 6.58 11.69
CA PRO A 44 -6.82 7.14 10.52
C PRO A 44 -8.35 7.05 10.59
N LEU A 45 -8.95 6.37 11.58
CA LEU A 45 -10.40 6.20 11.74
C LEU A 45 -11.05 7.01 12.85
N ASN A 46 -10.33 7.65 13.80
CA ASN A 46 -10.96 8.04 15.07
C ASN A 46 -10.82 9.49 15.57
N GLU A 47 -9.87 10.31 15.13
CA GLU A 47 -9.72 11.67 15.71
C GLU A 47 -9.93 12.85 14.74
N GLU A 48 -9.73 12.67 13.44
CA GLU A 48 -10.19 13.65 12.43
C GLU A 48 -11.56 13.25 11.85
N ALA A 49 -12.11 12.10 12.31
CA ALA A 49 -13.20 11.38 11.65
C ALA A 49 -14.64 11.74 12.07
N LYS A 50 -14.83 12.62 13.05
CA LYS A 50 -16.15 12.83 13.64
C LYS A 50 -16.83 14.13 13.25
N GLU A 51 -16.07 15.19 12.93
CA GLU A 51 -16.65 16.50 12.62
C GLU A 51 -16.59 16.87 11.13
N GLU A 52 -15.63 16.35 10.34
CA GLU A 52 -15.60 16.57 8.87
C GLU A 52 -16.46 15.55 8.08
N TYR A 53 -16.88 14.45 8.73
CA TYR A 53 -17.40 13.25 8.07
C TYR A 53 -18.93 13.22 7.93
N ILE A 54 -19.63 14.19 8.51
CA ILE A 54 -21.07 14.36 8.26
C ILE A 54 -21.31 15.23 7.01
N SER A 55 -20.31 16.02 6.57
CA SER A 55 -20.44 16.95 5.44
C SER A 55 -19.70 16.54 4.16
N ALA A 56 -18.79 15.56 4.22
CA ALA A 56 -18.02 15.15 3.05
C ALA A 56 -18.27 13.68 2.72
N GLU A 57 -18.73 13.45 1.49
CA GLU A 57 -18.67 12.21 0.71
C GLU A 57 -17.18 11.79 0.46
N LYS A 58 -16.33 11.86 1.49
CA LYS A 58 -14.93 11.43 1.47
C LYS A 58 -14.96 9.91 1.69
N GLU A 59 -14.85 9.17 0.59
CA GLU A 59 -14.45 7.75 0.63
C GLU A 59 -13.29 7.60 1.62
N PHE A 60 -13.46 6.76 2.64
CA PHE A 60 -12.35 6.34 3.48
C PHE A 60 -11.26 5.78 2.55
N SER A 61 -10.15 6.51 2.39
CA SER A 61 -8.97 6.02 1.70
C SER A 61 -8.36 4.94 2.59
N ASP A 62 -8.83 3.70 2.39
CA ASP A 62 -8.13 2.53 2.91
C ASP A 62 -6.82 2.42 2.13
N LYS A 63 -5.78 3.05 2.68
CA LYS A 63 -4.43 3.07 2.09
C LYS A 63 -3.96 1.68 1.69
N LEU A 64 -4.30 0.65 2.47
CA LEU A 64 -3.89 -0.72 2.18
C LEU A 64 -4.61 -1.24 0.93
N ASN A 65 -5.92 -1.00 0.84
CA ASN A 65 -6.71 -1.36 -0.33
C ASN A 65 -6.30 -0.56 -1.58
N ASP A 66 -6.10 0.75 -1.44
CA ASP A 66 -5.61 1.63 -2.51
C ASP A 66 -4.26 1.12 -3.05
N HIS A 67 -3.32 0.80 -2.16
CA HIS A 67 -2.03 0.24 -2.54
C HIS A 67 -2.17 -1.14 -3.20
N ALA A 68 -3.01 -2.02 -2.68
CA ALA A 68 -3.23 -3.34 -3.27
C ALA A 68 -3.81 -3.22 -4.69
N GLN A 69 -4.77 -2.34 -4.88
CA GLN A 69 -5.38 -2.07 -6.18
C GLN A 69 -4.38 -1.48 -7.16
N ILE A 70 -3.63 -0.44 -6.75
CA ILE A 70 -2.58 0.19 -7.55
C ILE A 70 -1.51 -0.85 -7.94
N ASN A 71 -1.06 -1.69 -7.02
CA ASN A 71 -0.06 -2.73 -7.33
C ASN A 71 -0.58 -3.70 -8.39
N LYS A 72 -1.80 -4.20 -8.24
CA LYS A 72 -2.42 -5.10 -9.22
C LYS A 72 -2.52 -4.43 -10.60
N THR A 73 -2.91 -3.16 -10.64
CA THR A 73 -2.99 -2.39 -11.89
C THR A 73 -1.62 -2.18 -12.52
N ILE A 74 -0.61 -1.85 -11.70
CA ILE A 74 0.79 -1.71 -12.14
C ILE A 74 1.31 -3.03 -12.74
N ASP A 75 1.02 -4.17 -12.13
CA ASP A 75 1.46 -5.47 -12.64
C ASP A 75 0.83 -5.76 -14.02
N SER A 76 -0.47 -5.49 -14.18
CA SER A 76 -1.14 -5.60 -15.49
C SER A 76 -0.55 -4.66 -16.55
N ILE A 77 -0.23 -3.42 -16.18
CA ILE A 77 0.42 -2.45 -17.09
C ILE A 77 1.79 -2.98 -17.49
N ILE A 78 2.57 -3.49 -16.53
CA ILE A 78 3.93 -4.00 -16.78
C ILE A 78 3.88 -5.18 -17.75
N ASP A 79 2.96 -6.13 -17.55
CA ASP A 79 2.85 -7.29 -18.43
C ASP A 79 2.62 -6.86 -19.88
N ILE A 80 1.74 -5.88 -20.11
CA ILE A 80 1.46 -5.33 -21.44
C ILE A 80 2.65 -4.54 -21.98
N LEU A 81 3.16 -3.56 -21.22
CA LEU A 81 4.27 -2.70 -21.66
C LEU A 81 5.58 -3.48 -21.89
N SER A 82 5.75 -4.61 -21.22
CA SER A 82 6.93 -5.47 -21.37
C SER A 82 6.95 -6.27 -22.69
N GLU A 83 5.84 -6.28 -23.44
CA GLU A 83 5.75 -6.98 -24.72
C GLU A 83 6.64 -6.32 -25.81
N PRO A 84 7.24 -7.13 -26.69
CA PRO A 84 8.10 -6.63 -27.76
C PRO A 84 7.35 -5.87 -28.86
N GLY A 85 6.01 -5.98 -28.94
CA GLY A 85 5.19 -5.34 -29.97
C GLY A 85 4.91 -3.85 -29.75
N ILE A 86 5.25 -3.31 -28.58
CA ILE A 86 5.04 -1.90 -28.25
C ILE A 86 6.24 -1.07 -28.71
N ASP A 87 6.03 0.14 -29.20
CA ASP A 87 7.16 0.98 -29.60
C ASP A 87 7.81 1.67 -28.39
N LYS A 88 9.14 1.84 -28.42
CA LYS A 88 9.87 2.54 -27.36
C LYS A 88 9.43 4.00 -27.22
N SER A 89 9.17 4.69 -28.34
CA SER A 89 8.77 6.09 -28.36
C SER A 89 7.39 6.30 -27.73
N PHE A 90 6.51 5.31 -27.87
CA PHE A 90 5.20 5.30 -27.21
C PHE A 90 5.39 5.44 -25.70
N ILE A 91 6.23 4.58 -25.09
CA ILE A 91 6.46 4.57 -23.64
C ILE A 91 7.07 5.88 -23.14
N THR A 92 8.03 6.45 -23.87
CA THR A 92 8.70 7.70 -23.45
C THR A 92 7.80 8.93 -23.56
N ASN A 93 6.74 8.85 -24.36
CA ASN A 93 5.80 9.96 -24.59
C ASN A 93 4.55 9.87 -23.71
N LEU A 94 4.42 8.83 -22.87
CA LEU A 94 3.26 8.69 -21.98
C LEU A 94 3.31 9.73 -20.86
N GLU A 95 2.26 10.53 -20.77
CA GLU A 95 2.03 11.44 -19.65
C GLU A 95 1.43 10.71 -18.45
N CYS A 96 1.58 11.32 -17.27
CA CYS A 96 0.98 10.80 -16.05
C CYS A 96 -0.55 10.84 -16.12
N SER A 97 -1.19 9.72 -15.84
CA SER A 97 -2.64 9.54 -16.03
C SER A 97 -3.32 9.02 -14.77
N SER A 98 -4.54 9.46 -14.49
CA SER A 98 -5.44 8.82 -13.52
C SER A 98 -6.26 7.68 -14.14
N LEU A 99 -6.37 7.65 -15.48
CA LEU A 99 -7.14 6.68 -16.26
C LEU A 99 -6.30 6.09 -17.41
N PRO A 100 -5.28 5.26 -17.13
CA PRO A 100 -4.42 4.66 -18.15
C PRO A 100 -5.17 3.83 -19.19
N SER A 101 -6.32 3.26 -18.85
CA SER A 101 -7.14 2.51 -19.80
C SER A 101 -7.59 3.36 -20.98
N MET A 102 -7.97 4.61 -20.72
CA MET A 102 -8.45 5.54 -21.73
C MET A 102 -7.30 6.36 -22.34
N GLU A 103 -6.43 6.91 -21.50
CA GLU A 103 -5.38 7.84 -21.95
C GLU A 103 -4.20 7.13 -22.60
N TRP A 104 -3.84 5.92 -22.12
CA TRP A 104 -2.78 5.11 -22.73
C TRP A 104 -3.36 4.04 -23.66
N ASN A 105 -4.68 3.98 -23.82
CA ASN A 105 -5.40 3.02 -24.65
C ASN A 105 -5.05 1.55 -24.32
N ILE A 106 -4.96 1.22 -23.03
CA ILE A 106 -4.65 -0.14 -22.54
C ILE A 106 -5.96 -0.87 -22.20
N PRO A 107 -6.42 -1.82 -23.04
CA PRO A 107 -7.78 -2.36 -22.96
C PRO A 107 -8.04 -3.27 -21.75
N SER A 108 -6.99 -3.71 -21.04
CA SER A 108 -7.09 -4.71 -19.96
C SER A 108 -7.23 -4.12 -18.55
N ILE A 109 -7.36 -2.80 -18.43
CA ILE A 109 -7.39 -2.10 -17.14
C ILE A 109 -8.80 -1.55 -16.91
N ASP A 110 -9.40 -1.85 -15.76
CA ASP A 110 -10.67 -1.26 -15.36
C ASP A 110 -10.51 0.27 -15.17
N THR A 111 -11.49 1.04 -15.62
CA THR A 111 -11.58 2.49 -15.37
C THR A 111 -11.58 2.88 -13.89
N LYS A 112 -11.95 1.95 -12.99
CA LYS A 112 -11.88 2.15 -11.54
C LYS A 112 -10.62 1.58 -10.90
N ALA A 113 -9.67 1.05 -11.67
CA ALA A 113 -8.52 0.31 -11.17
C ALA A 113 -7.48 1.19 -10.44
N ILE A 114 -7.53 2.51 -10.63
CA ILE A 114 -6.69 3.48 -9.93
C ILE A 114 -7.59 4.39 -9.11
N PRO A 115 -7.36 4.51 -7.79
CA PRO A 115 -8.09 5.46 -6.97
C PRO A 115 -7.90 6.89 -7.50
N LYS A 116 -8.96 7.69 -7.46
CA LYS A 116 -8.96 9.07 -8.00
C LYS A 116 -7.89 9.98 -7.38
N SER A 117 -7.44 9.64 -6.17
CA SER A 117 -6.39 10.35 -5.44
C SER A 117 -4.97 10.09 -5.98
N TYR A 118 -4.80 9.20 -6.96
CA TYR A 118 -3.51 8.83 -7.53
C TYR A 118 -3.46 9.00 -9.05
N LYS A 119 -2.25 9.27 -9.55
CA LYS A 119 -1.88 9.22 -10.97
C LYS A 119 -0.75 8.23 -11.17
N ILE A 120 -0.79 7.48 -12.26
CA ILE A 120 0.28 6.56 -12.67
C ILE A 120 1.16 7.26 -13.69
N CYS A 121 2.46 7.15 -13.50
CA CYS A 121 3.48 7.75 -14.34
C CYS A 121 4.52 6.70 -14.70
N ILE A 122 5.08 6.82 -15.91
CA ILE A 122 6.22 6.02 -16.34
C ILE A 122 7.43 6.91 -16.58
N LYS A 123 8.61 6.40 -16.24
CA LYS A 123 9.88 7.06 -16.50
C LYS A 123 10.92 6.07 -16.97
N SER A 124 11.64 6.42 -18.04
CA SER A 124 12.82 5.66 -18.46
C SER A 124 14.00 5.92 -17.53
N THR A 125 14.83 4.91 -17.34
CA THR A 125 16.13 5.08 -16.66
C THR A 125 17.16 5.68 -17.62
N SER A 126 18.37 5.97 -17.12
CA SER A 126 19.48 6.44 -17.94
C SER A 126 20.00 5.40 -18.96
N LEU A 127 19.53 4.15 -18.89
CA LEU A 127 19.92 3.09 -19.80
C LEU A 127 19.09 3.17 -21.08
N SER A 128 19.77 3.39 -22.21
CA SER A 128 19.14 3.39 -23.53
C SER A 128 18.82 1.96 -23.97
N GLU A 129 17.53 1.66 -24.18
CA GLU A 129 17.09 0.42 -24.84
C GLU A 129 17.65 0.35 -26.27
N SER A 130 18.35 -0.76 -26.58
CA SER A 130 18.82 -1.12 -27.91
C SER A 130 17.67 -1.57 -28.82
N ASN A 131 17.84 -1.46 -30.14
CA ASN A 131 16.82 -1.92 -31.09
C ASN A 131 16.64 -3.44 -31.04
N TYR A 132 15.46 -3.94 -31.42
CA TYR A 132 15.13 -5.36 -31.35
C TYR A 132 16.16 -6.27 -32.05
N SER A 133 16.64 -5.87 -33.23
CA SER A 133 17.66 -6.62 -33.97
C SER A 133 18.99 -6.72 -33.22
N GLU A 134 19.35 -5.69 -32.44
CA GLU A 134 20.57 -5.67 -31.63
C GLU A 134 20.42 -6.49 -30.35
N LEU A 135 19.21 -6.56 -29.77
CA LEU A 135 18.93 -7.36 -28.58
C LEU A 135 19.26 -8.84 -28.78
N SER A 136 19.01 -9.38 -29.98
CA SER A 136 19.37 -10.76 -30.33
C SER A 136 20.88 -11.03 -30.32
N ASN A 137 21.69 -9.98 -30.53
CA ASN A 137 23.15 -10.04 -30.62
C ASN A 137 23.84 -9.57 -29.33
N GLY A 138 23.11 -9.49 -28.20
CA GLY A 138 23.66 -9.04 -26.92
C GLY A 138 23.44 -7.55 -26.61
N GLY A 139 22.50 -6.89 -27.31
CA GLY A 139 22.03 -5.54 -26.99
C GLY A 139 21.41 -5.45 -25.58
N LYS A 140 21.26 -4.22 -25.08
CA LYS A 140 20.77 -3.98 -23.71
C LYS A 140 19.25 -3.74 -23.70
N PRO A 141 18.50 -4.48 -22.88
CA PRO A 141 17.08 -4.19 -22.68
C PRO A 141 16.89 -2.85 -21.96
N GLY A 142 15.73 -2.23 -22.15
CA GLY A 142 15.31 -1.03 -21.46
C GLY A 142 14.88 -1.34 -20.03
N ILE A 143 15.21 -0.42 -19.11
CA ILE A 143 14.72 -0.46 -17.73
C ILE A 143 13.84 0.78 -17.49
N TYR A 144 12.63 0.52 -17.01
CA TYR A 144 11.59 1.52 -16.81
C TYR A 144 11.08 1.48 -15.37
N ILE A 145 10.65 2.64 -14.88
CA ILE A 145 10.07 2.81 -13.56
C ILE A 145 8.63 3.23 -13.75
N LEU A 146 7.70 2.39 -13.30
CA LEU A 146 6.28 2.70 -13.19
C LEU A 146 5.99 3.09 -11.74
N TYR A 147 5.37 4.23 -11.52
CA TYR A 147 5.08 4.69 -10.17
C TYR A 147 3.74 5.42 -10.07
N SER A 148 3.09 5.27 -8.93
CA SER A 148 1.94 6.07 -8.54
C SER A 148 2.39 7.31 -7.78
N LYS A 149 1.77 8.44 -8.09
CA LYS A 149 1.95 9.72 -7.42
C LYS A 149 0.59 10.17 -6.88
N PRO A 150 0.45 10.46 -5.58
CA PRO A 150 -0.78 11.06 -5.08
C PRO A 150 -0.96 12.48 -5.65
N GLU A 151 -2.18 12.84 -6.00
CA GLU A 151 -2.51 14.13 -6.62
C GLU A 151 -2.24 15.30 -5.66
N ASN A 152 -2.56 15.12 -4.37
CA ASN A 152 -2.38 16.13 -3.32
C ASN A 152 -0.99 16.09 -2.66
N GLY A 153 -0.04 15.37 -3.23
CA GLY A 153 1.31 15.23 -2.68
C GLY A 153 1.47 14.09 -1.67
N VAL A 154 2.69 13.89 -1.19
CA VAL A 154 3.04 12.78 -0.30
C VAL A 154 2.67 13.13 1.13
N SER A 155 1.82 12.31 1.75
CA SER A 155 1.39 12.45 3.15
C SER A 155 1.49 11.10 3.87
N ILE A 156 1.22 11.06 5.17
CA ILE A 156 1.18 9.82 5.96
C ILE A 156 0.16 8.83 5.36
N ASN A 157 -0.96 9.36 4.86
CA ASN A 157 -2.08 8.60 4.31
C ASN A 157 -2.00 8.39 2.79
N SER A 158 -1.10 9.12 2.11
CA SER A 158 -0.95 9.03 0.64
C SER A 158 0.51 8.91 0.27
N THR A 159 0.97 7.66 0.09
CA THR A 159 2.37 7.35 -0.23
C THR A 159 2.50 6.82 -1.65
N PRO A 160 3.56 7.18 -2.37
CA PRO A 160 3.78 6.68 -3.73
C PRO A 160 4.14 5.19 -3.72
N VAL A 161 3.63 4.46 -4.71
CA VAL A 161 4.01 3.06 -4.99
C VAL A 161 4.89 3.07 -6.23
N ARG A 162 5.94 2.23 -6.27
CA ARG A 162 6.83 2.14 -7.43
C ARG A 162 7.18 0.70 -7.77
N ARG A 163 7.32 0.41 -9.06
CA ARG A 163 7.83 -0.85 -9.61
C ARG A 163 8.84 -0.55 -10.71
N ILE A 164 9.88 -1.35 -10.77
CA ILE A 164 10.88 -1.31 -11.83
C ILE A 164 10.62 -2.54 -12.70
N PHE A 165 10.63 -2.36 -14.01
CA PHE A 165 10.46 -3.46 -14.95
C PHE A 165 11.42 -3.34 -16.13
N CYS A 166 11.70 -4.49 -16.74
CA CYS A 166 12.58 -4.62 -17.87
C CYS A 166 11.78 -4.95 -19.15
N ARG A 167 12.25 -4.45 -20.28
CA ARG A 167 11.61 -4.60 -21.59
C ARG A 167 12.66 -4.74 -22.72
N PRO A 168 12.41 -5.56 -23.75
CA PRO A 168 11.34 -6.54 -23.87
C PRO A 168 11.58 -7.80 -23.02
N LYS A 169 10.50 -8.37 -22.46
CA LYS A 169 10.54 -9.48 -21.48
C LYS A 169 11.47 -10.66 -21.87
N PRO A 170 11.55 -11.13 -23.13
CA PRO A 170 12.45 -12.24 -23.51
C PRO A 170 13.94 -11.93 -23.36
N PHE A 171 14.34 -10.66 -23.41
CA PHE A 171 15.74 -10.22 -23.32
C PHE A 171 16.14 -9.79 -21.91
N CYS A 172 15.17 -9.77 -21.00
CA CYS A 172 15.39 -9.59 -19.57
C CYS A 172 15.88 -10.91 -18.98
N LYS A 173 17.16 -11.25 -19.19
CA LYS A 173 17.84 -12.26 -18.37
C LYS A 173 17.62 -11.88 -16.92
N GLU A 174 17.37 -12.87 -16.03
CA GLU A 174 17.14 -12.70 -14.59
C GLU A 174 17.81 -11.42 -14.07
N VAL A 175 17.07 -10.32 -14.14
CA VAL A 175 17.51 -9.05 -13.60
C VAL A 175 17.23 -9.24 -12.13
N ILE A 176 18.28 -9.68 -11.43
CA ILE A 176 18.34 -9.68 -9.98
C ILE A 176 17.94 -8.26 -9.54
N PHE A 177 16.75 -8.15 -8.95
CA PHE A 177 16.34 -7.04 -8.12
C PHE A 177 16.32 -7.52 -6.68
#